data_AF-A0A0K1E7B7-F1
#
_entry.id   AF-A0A0K1E7B7-F1
#
_cell.length_a   1.000
_cell.length_b   1.000
_cell.length_c   1.000
_cell.angle_alpha   90.00
_cell.angle_beta   90.00
_cell.angle_gamma   90.00
#
_symmetry.space_group_name_H-M   'P 1'
#
loop_
_entity.id
_entity.type
_entity.pdbx_description
1 polymer ?
#
loop_
_entity_poly.entity_id
_entity_poly.type
_entity_poly.pdbx_seq_one_letter_code
_entity_poly.pdbx_strand_id
1 'polypeptide(L)'
;MQRRSGVGVGVGIALGVVTLALAFTALPLRSTSTGPPRRAMHARQVTAHSIAAASPGRSVGREPGAAVGDGHVALSPERSPPRARGAPDAGDVEPQDDAGQSVLRSVLEGDTLLSRYWALRNQPLHRREQRAGYLALLSDPAMHEKVRHELLHPNEAWQDARRNLQQLMEVDYLADALSWPDNPRREALLDLLATTIGADNFTRGADLDQRRTKATVKMELYALLFALDPARAHAVVEAARGTRLEGLLQFIAEEVRRRERVQVAMERRPGVFAGGADDERDVAVRAR
;
A
#
# COMPACT_ATOMS: atom_id res chain seq x y z
N MET A 1 43.35 2.29 2.09
CA MET A 1 42.37 1.28 2.54
C MET A 1 41.66 1.80 3.78
N GLN A 2 40.43 2.29 3.66
CA GLN A 2 39.58 2.63 4.81
C GLN A 2 38.15 2.20 4.48
N ARG A 3 37.60 1.36 5.36
CA ARG A 3 36.32 0.67 5.21
C ARG A 3 35.17 1.67 5.33
N ARG A 4 34.27 1.68 4.34
CA ARG A 4 32.94 2.29 4.45
C ARG A 4 32.00 1.27 5.07
N SER A 5 31.61 1.51 6.32
CA SER A 5 30.51 0.81 7.00
C SER A 5 29.19 1.45 6.57
N GLY A 6 28.42 0.72 5.75
CA GLY A 6 27.03 1.05 5.45
C GLY A 6 26.13 0.46 6.52
N VAL A 7 25.48 1.33 7.29
CA VAL A 7 24.42 0.94 8.23
C VAL A 7 23.11 1.01 7.44
N GLY A 8 22.55 -0.16 7.13
CA GLY A 8 21.22 -0.28 6.54
C GLY A 8 20.17 -0.14 7.64
N VAL A 9 19.44 0.98 7.63
CA VAL A 9 18.27 1.18 8.50
C VAL A 9 17.07 0.58 7.80
N GLY A 10 16.64 -0.59 8.24
CA GLY A 10 15.40 -1.23 7.80
C GLY A 10 14.22 -0.65 8.59
N VAL A 11 13.45 0.23 7.97
CA VAL A 11 12.19 0.73 8.52
C VAL A 11 11.08 -0.28 8.22
N GLY A 12 10.64 -1.02 9.23
CA GLY A 12 9.47 -1.88 9.16
C GLY A 12 8.20 -1.06 9.32
N ILE A 13 7.43 -0.92 8.24
CA ILE A 13 6.12 -0.25 8.27
C ILE A 13 5.06 -1.28 8.68
N ALA A 14 4.55 -1.16 9.90
CA ALA A 14 3.36 -1.86 10.36
C ALA A 14 2.12 -1.07 9.95
N LEU A 15 1.46 -1.49 8.86
CA LEU A 15 0.15 -0.98 8.44
C LEU A 15 -0.96 -1.78 9.13
N GLY A 16 -1.48 -1.24 10.22
CA GLY A 16 -2.70 -1.72 10.87
C GLY A 16 -3.93 -1.19 10.14
N VAL A 17 -4.58 -2.04 9.37
CA VAL A 17 -5.90 -1.75 8.77
C VAL A 17 -6.97 -2.09 9.81
N VAL A 18 -7.64 -1.07 10.34
CA VAL A 18 -8.84 -1.22 11.18
C VAL A 18 -10.06 -1.16 10.28
N THR A 19 -10.70 -2.30 10.04
CA THR A 19 -11.92 -2.40 9.24
C THR A 19 -13.14 -2.24 10.14
N LEU A 20 -13.81 -1.08 10.08
CA LEU A 20 -15.09 -0.86 10.77
C LEU A 20 -16.25 -1.28 9.86
N ALA A 21 -16.81 -2.47 10.11
CA ALA A 21 -17.99 -2.96 9.39
C ALA A 21 -19.27 -2.36 10.00
N LEU A 22 -19.84 -1.34 9.36
CA LEU A 22 -21.20 -0.87 9.65
C LEU A 22 -22.17 -1.51 8.67
N ALA A 23 -22.88 -2.54 9.16
CA ALA A 23 -24.00 -3.14 8.45
C ALA A 23 -25.22 -2.19 8.51
N PHE A 24 -25.52 -1.52 7.40
CA PHE A 24 -26.77 -0.78 7.22
C PHE A 24 -27.69 -1.56 6.27
N THR A 25 -28.80 -2.05 6.80
CA THR A 25 -29.86 -2.70 6.04
C THR A 25 -30.57 -1.68 5.15
N ALA A 26 -30.35 -1.74 3.84
CA ALA A 26 -31.04 -0.91 2.86
C ALA A 26 -32.43 -1.47 2.51
N LEU A 27 -33.48 -0.65 2.67
CA LEU A 27 -34.78 -0.87 2.04
C LEU A 27 -34.70 -0.51 0.54
N PRO A 28 -35.28 -1.31 -0.38
CA PRO A 28 -35.31 -0.97 -1.79
C PRO A 28 -36.44 0.03 -2.09
N LEU A 29 -36.08 1.27 -2.45
CA LEU A 29 -36.98 2.16 -3.19
C LEU A 29 -36.94 1.76 -4.67
N ARG A 30 -38.07 1.26 -5.17
CA ARG A 30 -38.32 1.02 -6.59
C ARG A 30 -38.39 2.36 -7.32
N SER A 31 -37.44 2.60 -8.21
CA SER A 31 -37.55 3.64 -9.24
C SER A 31 -37.86 2.98 -10.58
N THR A 32 -39.10 3.11 -11.02
CA THR A 32 -39.53 2.86 -12.39
C THR A 32 -39.13 4.07 -13.24
N SER A 33 -38.15 3.91 -14.13
CA SER A 33 -37.94 4.85 -15.23
C SER A 33 -37.94 4.07 -16.54
N THR A 34 -39.02 4.28 -17.28
CA THR A 34 -39.32 3.73 -18.60
C THR A 34 -38.92 4.78 -19.63
N GLY A 35 -37.97 4.46 -20.51
CA GLY A 35 -37.57 5.33 -21.63
C GLY A 35 -36.81 4.55 -22.71
N PRO A 36 -37.20 4.64 -24.01
CA PRO A 36 -36.89 3.65 -25.05
C PRO A 36 -35.54 3.85 -25.77
N PRO A 37 -35.08 2.84 -26.57
CA PRO A 37 -33.70 2.72 -27.04
C PRO A 37 -33.43 3.50 -28.33
N ARG A 38 -32.20 3.98 -28.52
CA ARG A 38 -31.73 4.46 -29.84
C ARG A 38 -30.27 4.09 -30.14
N ARG A 39 -30.20 3.14 -31.08
CA ARG A 39 -29.28 2.98 -32.22
C ARG A 39 -27.79 2.73 -32.00
N ALA A 40 -27.41 1.55 -32.50
CA ALA A 40 -26.09 1.07 -32.87
C ALA A 40 -25.51 1.77 -34.13
N MET A 41 -24.25 1.37 -34.42
CA MET A 41 -23.36 1.68 -35.56
C MET A 41 -22.43 2.87 -35.30
N HIS A 42 -21.10 2.77 -35.42
CA HIS A 42 -20.33 2.02 -36.41
C HIS A 42 -19.04 1.40 -35.86
N ALA A 43 -18.74 0.22 -36.39
CA ALA A 43 -17.42 -0.38 -36.44
C ALA A 43 -16.43 0.50 -37.22
N ARG A 44 -15.19 0.54 -36.75
CA ARG A 44 -14.03 0.74 -37.62
C ARG A 44 -12.91 -0.19 -37.19
N GLN A 45 -12.82 -1.31 -37.89
CA GLN A 45 -11.62 -2.13 -37.98
C GLN A 45 -10.52 -1.31 -38.65
N VAL A 46 -9.30 -1.35 -38.11
CA VAL A 46 -8.08 -1.15 -38.89
C VAL A 46 -7.07 -2.22 -38.47
N THR A 47 -6.87 -3.11 -39.45
CA THR A 47 -5.75 -4.00 -39.78
C THR A 47 -4.48 -4.00 -38.92
N ALA A 48 -4.08 -5.23 -38.59
CA ALA A 48 -2.77 -5.69 -38.16
C ALA A 48 -1.61 -5.22 -39.06
N HIS A 49 -0.42 -5.07 -38.48
CA HIS A 49 0.86 -5.33 -39.16
C HIS A 49 1.73 -6.22 -38.26
N SER A 50 1.84 -7.47 -38.71
CA SER A 50 2.79 -8.49 -38.28
C SER A 50 4.14 -8.22 -38.92
N ILE A 51 5.22 -8.20 -38.14
CA ILE A 51 6.57 -8.50 -38.64
C ILE A 51 7.26 -9.42 -37.64
N ALA A 52 7.53 -10.64 -38.08
CA ALA A 52 8.39 -11.62 -37.44
C ALA A 52 9.82 -11.49 -38.01
N ALA A 53 10.83 -11.72 -37.17
CA ALA A 53 12.17 -12.26 -37.51
C ALA A 53 12.91 -12.52 -36.18
N ALA A 54 13.05 -13.77 -35.73
CA ALA A 54 14.12 -14.73 -36.03
C ALA A 54 15.47 -14.43 -35.31
N SER A 55 15.82 -15.33 -34.37
CA SER A 55 17.17 -15.60 -33.79
C SER A 55 18.12 -16.23 -34.86
N PRO A 56 19.35 -16.78 -34.60
CA PRO A 56 20.15 -16.98 -33.36
C PRO A 56 21.71 -16.81 -33.51
N GLY A 57 22.46 -17.10 -32.43
CA GLY A 57 23.92 -17.39 -32.42
C GLY A 57 24.69 -16.58 -31.36
N ARG A 58 25.71 -17.05 -30.62
CA ARG A 58 26.60 -18.20 -30.77
C ARG A 58 27.50 -18.34 -29.51
N SER A 59 27.54 -19.57 -28.96
CA SER A 59 28.60 -20.35 -28.29
C SER A 59 29.76 -19.76 -27.41
N VAL A 60 29.89 -20.37 -26.21
CA VAL A 60 31.03 -21.16 -25.63
C VAL A 60 32.34 -20.46 -25.18
N GLY A 61 32.76 -20.80 -23.95
CA GLY A 61 34.15 -20.81 -23.45
C GLY A 61 34.18 -20.91 -21.91
N ARG A 62 34.16 -22.11 -21.30
CA ARG A 62 35.29 -22.98 -20.89
C ARG A 62 36.12 -22.45 -19.69
N GLU A 63 36.00 -23.22 -18.60
CA GLU A 63 36.79 -23.35 -17.35
C GLU A 63 38.33 -23.43 -17.54
N PRO A 64 39.24 -23.55 -16.52
CA PRO A 64 39.04 -23.98 -15.11
C PRO A 64 39.95 -23.37 -14.00
N GLY A 65 39.59 -23.68 -12.75
CA GLY A 65 40.51 -24.33 -11.78
C GLY A 65 41.38 -23.46 -10.87
N ALA A 66 41.21 -23.63 -9.56
CA ALA A 66 42.30 -23.92 -8.60
C ALA A 66 41.72 -24.22 -7.21
N ALA A 67 41.87 -25.48 -6.79
CA ALA A 67 41.70 -25.92 -5.42
C ALA A 67 43.08 -26.09 -4.78
N VAL A 68 43.29 -25.46 -3.61
CA VAL A 68 44.28 -25.76 -2.56
C VAL A 68 43.70 -25.09 -1.31
N GLY A 69 43.53 -25.68 -0.14
CA GLY A 69 44.15 -26.84 0.48
C GLY A 69 44.47 -26.44 1.93
N ASP A 70 43.85 -27.16 2.86
CA ASP A 70 44.27 -27.46 4.24
C ASP A 70 44.77 -26.37 5.21
N GLY A 71 44.13 -26.36 6.39
CA GLY A 71 44.87 -26.82 7.57
C GLY A 71 44.90 -25.92 8.81
N HIS A 72 44.64 -26.56 9.95
CA HIS A 72 44.93 -26.18 11.35
C HIS A 72 43.97 -25.20 12.07
N VAL A 73 43.12 -25.66 12.99
CA VAL A 73 43.33 -26.28 14.34
C VAL A 73 43.31 -25.23 15.47
N ALA A 74 42.25 -25.35 16.27
CA ALA A 74 42.09 -25.11 17.71
C ALA A 74 42.63 -23.82 18.35
N LEU A 75 41.76 -23.15 19.13
CA LEU A 75 41.83 -23.08 20.60
C LEU A 75 40.71 -22.15 21.12
N SER A 76 39.71 -22.72 21.79
CA SER A 76 39.00 -22.11 22.93
C SER A 76 39.54 -22.82 24.16
N PRO A 77 39.69 -22.19 25.35
CA PRO A 77 38.68 -21.31 25.96
C PRO A 77 39.25 -20.13 26.78
N GLU A 78 38.43 -19.12 27.09
CA GLU A 78 38.44 -18.59 28.46
C GLU A 78 37.09 -17.98 28.84
N ARG A 79 36.54 -18.52 29.92
CA ARG A 79 35.32 -18.11 30.59
C ARG A 79 35.63 -16.87 31.42
N SER A 80 34.98 -15.75 31.09
CA SER A 80 34.85 -14.63 32.03
C SER A 80 33.62 -14.84 32.94
N PRO A 81 33.73 -14.55 34.25
CA PRO A 81 32.70 -14.85 35.25
C PRO A 81 31.46 -13.95 35.13
N PRO A 82 30.28 -14.41 35.59
CA PRO A 82 29.06 -13.61 35.59
C PRO A 82 29.16 -12.52 36.66
N ARG A 83 29.26 -11.26 36.23
CA ARG A 83 29.11 -10.13 37.15
C ARG A 83 27.64 -9.98 37.52
N ALA A 84 27.43 -9.88 38.83
CA ALA A 84 26.13 -9.80 39.49
C ALA A 84 25.24 -8.69 38.91
N ARG A 85 23.95 -9.00 38.83
CA ARG A 85 22.84 -8.08 38.54
C ARG A 85 22.91 -6.86 39.46
N GLY A 86 23.38 -5.74 38.92
CA GLY A 86 23.02 -4.42 39.40
C GLY A 86 21.55 -4.14 39.05
N ALA A 87 20.91 -3.32 39.89
CA ALA A 87 19.50 -2.95 39.87
C ALA A 87 18.96 -2.53 38.49
N PRO A 88 17.63 -2.66 38.26
CA PRO A 88 17.00 -2.10 37.07
C PRO A 88 17.23 -0.59 37.05
N ASP A 89 18.04 -0.13 36.10
CA ASP A 89 18.18 1.29 35.83
C ASP A 89 16.85 1.81 35.31
N ALA A 90 16.40 2.89 35.92
CA ALA A 90 15.13 3.49 35.64
C ALA A 90 15.24 4.28 34.34
N GLY A 91 14.51 3.84 33.32
CA GLY A 91 14.08 4.72 32.25
C GLY A 91 15.08 4.97 31.14
N ASP A 92 15.48 3.91 30.42
CA ASP A 92 15.69 4.06 28.98
C ASP A 92 14.31 4.24 28.32
N VAL A 93 13.77 5.46 28.43
CA VAL A 93 12.75 5.94 27.49
C VAL A 93 13.46 6.02 26.15
N GLU A 94 13.19 5.03 25.30
CA GLU A 94 13.60 5.01 23.91
C GLU A 94 13.36 6.40 23.29
N PRO A 95 14.36 7.02 22.64
CA PRO A 95 14.21 8.36 22.10
C PRO A 95 13.01 8.37 21.16
N GLN A 96 12.00 9.15 21.56
CA GLN A 96 10.75 9.33 20.83
C GLN A 96 11.09 9.77 19.39
N ASP A 97 10.50 9.13 18.40
CA ASP A 97 10.82 9.24 16.97
C ASP A 97 10.60 10.67 16.40
N ASP A 98 11.55 11.55 16.67
CA ASP A 98 11.55 12.97 16.28
C ASP A 98 11.60 13.16 14.77
N ALA A 99 12.21 12.20 14.05
CA ALA A 99 12.36 12.25 12.60
C ALA A 99 11.01 12.10 11.90
N GLY A 100 10.19 11.11 12.28
CA GLY A 100 8.86 10.92 11.72
C GLY A 100 7.93 12.11 11.98
N GLN A 101 7.96 12.65 13.21
CA GLN A 101 7.15 13.82 13.57
C GLN A 101 7.56 15.09 12.82
N SER A 102 8.86 15.28 12.60
CA SER A 102 9.39 16.39 11.80
C SER A 102 8.91 16.34 10.36
N VAL A 103 8.94 15.15 9.74
CA VAL A 103 8.44 14.96 8.37
C VAL A 103 6.94 15.24 8.28
N LEU A 104 6.14 14.70 9.21
CA LEU A 104 4.70 14.98 9.27
C LEU A 104 4.43 16.48 9.38
N ARG A 105 5.10 17.17 10.32
CA ARG A 105 4.95 18.61 10.49
C ARG A 105 5.25 19.36 9.19
N SER A 106 6.34 19.00 8.49
CA SER A 106 6.70 19.61 7.21
C SER A 106 5.65 19.41 6.11
N VAL A 107 5.00 18.24 6.06
CA VAL A 107 3.88 18.00 5.14
C VAL A 107 2.71 18.94 5.46
N LEU A 108 2.30 18.98 6.74
CA LEU A 108 1.12 19.74 7.16
C LEU A 108 1.31 21.26 7.06
N GLU A 109 2.52 21.76 7.31
CA GLU A 109 2.86 23.18 7.13
C GLU A 109 2.86 23.60 5.66
N GLY A 110 3.23 22.69 4.77
CA GLY A 110 3.26 22.95 3.32
C GLY A 110 1.93 22.79 2.60
N ASP A 111 0.91 22.23 3.26
CA ASP A 111 -0.35 21.86 2.63
C ASP A 111 -1.54 22.10 3.56
N THR A 112 -2.21 23.23 3.36
CA THR A 112 -3.32 23.67 4.22
C THR A 112 -4.54 22.75 4.12
N LEU A 113 -4.80 22.12 2.98
CA LEU A 113 -5.94 21.23 2.80
C LEU A 113 -5.70 19.88 3.48
N LEU A 114 -4.52 19.28 3.29
CA LEU A 114 -4.14 18.07 4.02
C LEU A 114 -4.04 18.32 5.53
N SER A 115 -3.56 19.48 5.95
CA SER A 115 -3.52 19.86 7.36
C SER A 115 -4.91 19.90 8.00
N ARG A 116 -5.88 20.54 7.33
CA ARG A 116 -7.28 20.57 7.79
C ARG A 116 -7.88 19.18 7.83
N TYR A 117 -7.63 18.36 6.81
CA TYR A 117 -8.08 16.97 6.77
C TYR A 117 -7.52 16.16 7.93
N TRP A 118 -6.20 16.22 8.12
CA TRP A 118 -5.50 15.48 9.16
C TRP A 118 -5.98 15.86 10.57
N ALA A 119 -6.21 17.15 10.82
CA ALA A 119 -6.73 17.64 12.09
C ALA A 119 -8.13 17.09 12.39
N LEU A 120 -9.01 17.01 11.38
CA LEU A 120 -10.37 16.48 11.54
C LEU A 120 -10.39 14.95 11.65
N ARG A 121 -9.56 14.24 10.88
CA ARG A 121 -9.47 12.78 10.89
C ARG A 121 -9.01 12.22 12.23
N ASN A 122 -8.03 12.87 12.87
CA ASN A 122 -7.38 12.34 14.07
C ASN A 122 -8.02 12.81 15.38
N GLN A 123 -9.19 13.43 15.33
CA GLN A 123 -9.92 13.84 16.53
C GLN A 123 -11.33 13.25 16.57
N PRO A 124 -11.86 12.92 17.76
CA PRO A 124 -13.27 12.58 17.91
C PRO A 124 -14.18 13.74 17.47
N LEU A 125 -15.00 13.50 16.44
CA LEU A 125 -15.95 14.50 15.89
C LEU A 125 -17.29 14.46 16.64
N HIS A 126 -17.30 14.91 17.90
CA HIS A 126 -18.49 14.88 18.75
C HIS A 126 -19.58 15.88 18.34
N ARG A 127 -19.20 17.04 17.79
CA ARG A 127 -20.14 18.11 17.42
C ARG A 127 -20.65 17.94 16.00
N ARG A 128 -21.89 18.39 15.75
CA ARG A 128 -22.51 18.30 14.41
C ARG A 128 -21.74 19.15 13.39
N GLU A 129 -21.26 20.31 13.81
CA GLU A 129 -20.50 21.25 12.98
C GLU A 129 -19.16 20.64 12.55
N GLN A 130 -18.50 19.89 13.45
CA GLN A 130 -17.25 19.19 13.14
C GLN A 130 -17.47 18.09 12.09
N ARG A 131 -18.52 17.27 12.26
CA ARG A 131 -18.89 16.24 11.27
C ARG A 131 -19.24 16.87 9.93
N ALA A 132 -20.06 17.93 9.93
CA ALA A 132 -20.41 18.66 8.70
C ALA A 132 -19.16 19.24 8.02
N GLY A 133 -18.23 19.81 8.78
CA GLY A 133 -16.97 20.35 8.25
C GLY A 133 -16.08 19.26 7.64
N TYR A 134 -16.01 18.08 8.25
CA TYR A 134 -15.26 16.94 7.71
C TYR A 134 -15.90 16.40 6.42
N LEU A 135 -17.22 16.19 6.39
CA LEU A 135 -17.93 15.78 5.18
C LEU A 135 -17.83 16.82 4.05
N ALA A 136 -17.88 18.11 4.39
CA ALA A 136 -17.65 19.18 3.42
C ALA A 136 -16.25 19.05 2.79
N LEU A 137 -15.21 18.75 3.58
CA LEU A 137 -13.86 18.54 3.08
C LEU A 137 -13.72 17.26 2.22
N LEU A 138 -14.39 16.17 2.60
CA LEU A 138 -14.39 14.92 1.83
C LEU A 138 -15.12 15.05 0.47
N SER A 139 -15.99 16.05 0.34
CA SER A 139 -16.71 16.35 -0.91
C SER A 139 -16.20 17.60 -1.64
N ASP A 140 -15.14 18.24 -1.13
CA ASP A 140 -14.59 19.48 -1.67
C ASP A 140 -13.92 19.25 -3.04
N PRO A 141 -14.44 19.84 -4.13
CA PRO A 141 -13.85 19.70 -5.46
C PRO A 141 -12.41 20.19 -5.54
N ALA A 142 -12.03 21.20 -4.76
CA ALA A 142 -10.66 21.72 -4.76
C ALA A 142 -9.67 20.69 -4.18
N MET A 143 -10.09 19.97 -3.13
CA MET A 143 -9.31 18.89 -2.55
C MET A 143 -9.20 17.70 -3.52
N HIS A 144 -10.27 17.36 -4.24
CA HIS A 144 -10.25 16.29 -5.24
C HIS A 144 -9.31 16.61 -6.40
N GLU A 145 -9.36 17.83 -6.92
CA GLU A 145 -8.48 18.25 -8.02
C GLU A 145 -7.02 18.31 -7.59
N LYS A 146 -6.75 18.79 -6.38
CA LYS A 146 -5.41 18.71 -5.79
C LYS A 146 -4.92 17.27 -5.74
N VAL A 147 -5.67 16.36 -5.11
CA VAL A 147 -5.28 14.95 -4.96
C VAL A 147 -5.07 14.30 -6.33
N ARG A 148 -5.94 14.60 -7.30
CA ARG A 148 -5.77 14.17 -8.70
C ARG A 148 -4.42 14.62 -9.26
N HIS A 149 -4.14 15.92 -9.18
CA HIS A 149 -2.92 16.51 -9.71
C HIS A 149 -1.68 15.88 -9.06
N GLU A 150 -1.68 15.78 -7.73
CA GLU A 150 -0.53 15.28 -6.96
C GLU A 150 -0.25 13.78 -7.19
N LEU A 151 -1.30 12.96 -7.34
CA LEU A 151 -1.13 11.53 -7.62
C LEU A 151 -0.75 11.26 -9.08
N LEU A 152 -1.26 12.05 -10.04
CA LEU A 152 -0.91 11.91 -11.45
C LEU A 152 0.47 12.47 -11.77
N HIS A 153 0.80 13.62 -11.18
CA HIS A 153 2.00 14.40 -11.48
C HIS A 153 2.83 14.65 -10.20
N PRO A 154 3.36 13.60 -9.56
CA PRO A 154 4.19 13.80 -8.39
C PRO A 154 5.42 14.62 -8.75
N ASN A 155 5.63 15.71 -8.02
CA ASN A 155 6.76 16.61 -8.22
C ASN A 155 8.09 15.84 -8.11
N GLU A 156 8.87 15.83 -9.18
CA GLU A 156 10.06 14.99 -9.33
C GLU A 156 11.25 15.43 -8.48
N ALA A 157 11.23 16.68 -8.00
CA ALA A 157 12.36 17.29 -7.31
C ALA A 157 12.54 16.81 -5.84
N TRP A 158 11.61 15.99 -5.32
CA TRP A 158 11.56 15.64 -3.89
C TRP A 158 11.55 14.12 -3.72
N GLN A 159 12.73 13.52 -3.62
CA GLN A 159 12.90 12.12 -3.18
C GLN A 159 12.79 11.96 -1.66
N ASP A 160 12.01 12.83 -1.02
CA ASP A 160 12.02 12.96 0.42
C ASP A 160 10.88 12.17 1.06
N ALA A 161 11.13 11.63 2.24
CA ALA A 161 10.12 10.98 3.09
C ALA A 161 8.83 11.81 3.22
N ARG A 162 8.95 13.14 3.15
CA ARG A 162 7.84 14.11 3.08
C ARG A 162 6.87 13.79 1.95
N ARG A 163 7.35 13.54 0.73
CA ARG A 163 6.48 13.29 -0.42
C ARG A 163 5.76 11.95 -0.31
N ASN A 164 6.48 10.92 0.11
CA ASN A 164 5.90 9.60 0.34
C ASN A 164 4.77 9.70 1.40
N LEU A 165 5.02 10.40 2.51
CA LEU A 165 4.02 10.64 3.54
C LEU A 165 2.82 11.42 3.00
N GLN A 166 3.04 12.48 2.22
CA GLN A 166 1.97 13.24 1.60
C GLN A 166 1.09 12.35 0.72
N GLN A 167 1.68 11.51 -0.13
CA GLN A 167 0.91 10.61 -1.00
C GLN A 167 0.10 9.58 -0.20
N LEU A 168 0.66 9.04 0.89
CA LEU A 168 -0.09 8.16 1.79
C LEU A 168 -1.28 8.88 2.42
N MET A 169 -1.12 10.13 2.86
CA MET A 169 -2.21 10.94 3.38
C MET A 169 -3.29 11.26 2.32
N GLU A 170 -2.89 11.44 1.06
CA GLU A 170 -3.82 11.64 -0.06
C GLU A 170 -4.60 10.36 -0.39
N VAL A 171 -3.96 9.19 -0.30
CA VAL A 171 -4.62 7.88 -0.41
C VAL A 171 -5.61 7.68 0.75
N ASP A 172 -5.20 7.98 1.98
CA ASP A 172 -6.07 7.94 3.16
C ASP A 172 -7.30 8.85 2.97
N TYR A 173 -7.09 10.06 2.43
CA TYR A 173 -8.18 10.98 2.13
C TYR A 173 -9.19 10.39 1.15
N LEU A 174 -8.72 9.73 0.09
CA LEU A 174 -9.59 9.06 -0.88
C LEU A 174 -10.34 7.89 -0.23
N ALA A 175 -9.68 7.12 0.63
CA ALA A 175 -10.31 6.03 1.37
C ALA A 175 -11.45 6.55 2.26
N ASP A 176 -11.19 7.59 3.06
CA ASP A 176 -12.19 8.22 3.91
C ASP A 176 -13.35 8.78 3.08
N ALA A 177 -13.06 9.50 1.98
CA ALA A 177 -14.06 10.08 1.10
C ALA A 177 -14.97 9.03 0.44
N LEU A 178 -14.41 7.87 0.07
CA LEU A 178 -15.14 6.76 -0.55
C LEU A 178 -15.85 5.85 0.46
N SER A 179 -15.40 5.84 1.72
CA SER A 179 -16.05 5.14 2.82
C SER A 179 -17.40 5.76 3.20
N TRP A 180 -17.60 7.05 2.90
CA TRP A 180 -18.87 7.75 3.06
C TRP A 180 -19.82 7.43 1.89
N PRO A 181 -20.88 6.61 2.09
CA PRO A 181 -21.70 6.12 0.98
C PRO A 181 -22.47 7.22 0.24
N ASP A 182 -22.90 8.25 0.98
CA ASP A 182 -23.66 9.39 0.44
C ASP A 182 -22.78 10.53 -0.07
N ASN A 183 -21.47 10.31 -0.24
CA ASN A 183 -20.60 11.33 -0.79
C ASN A 183 -21.08 11.70 -2.21
N PRO A 184 -21.49 12.95 -2.48
CA PRO A 184 -22.04 13.33 -3.78
C PRO A 184 -21.03 13.22 -4.93
N ARG A 185 -19.74 13.06 -4.61
CA ARG A 185 -18.64 12.92 -5.57
C ARG A 185 -18.14 11.48 -5.69
N ARG A 186 -18.79 10.51 -5.06
CA ARG A 186 -18.30 9.13 -4.98
C ARG A 186 -17.93 8.51 -6.33
N GLU A 187 -18.80 8.64 -7.34
CA GLU A 187 -18.50 8.11 -8.68
C GLU A 187 -17.31 8.82 -9.35
N ALA A 188 -17.23 10.14 -9.23
CA ALA A 188 -16.08 10.89 -9.76
C ALA A 188 -14.76 10.52 -9.07
N LEU A 189 -14.81 10.14 -7.79
CA LEU A 189 -13.66 9.65 -7.04
C LEU A 189 -13.25 8.23 -7.48
N LEU A 190 -14.21 7.34 -7.76
CA LEU A 190 -13.92 6.02 -8.34
C LEU A 190 -13.27 6.14 -9.73
N ASP A 191 -13.75 7.07 -10.56
CA ASP A 191 -13.16 7.35 -11.86
C ASP A 191 -11.76 7.95 -11.74
N LEU A 192 -11.53 8.81 -10.74
CA LEU A 192 -10.21 9.33 -10.41
C LEU A 192 -9.24 8.21 -10.02
N LEU A 193 -9.67 7.26 -9.19
CA LEU A 193 -8.86 6.08 -8.85
C LEU A 193 -8.51 5.29 -10.10
N ALA A 194 -9.51 4.90 -10.90
CA ALA A 194 -9.30 4.12 -12.11
C ALA A 194 -8.34 4.80 -13.10
N THR A 195 -8.52 6.11 -13.31
CA THR A 195 -7.66 6.93 -14.18
C THR A 195 -6.23 7.00 -13.65
N THR A 196 -6.06 7.24 -12.34
CA THR A 196 -4.74 7.35 -11.70
C THR A 196 -3.97 6.02 -11.73
N ILE A 197 -4.66 4.90 -11.53
CA ILE A 197 -4.07 3.56 -11.63
C ILE A 197 -3.62 3.29 -13.07
N GLY A 198 -4.47 3.59 -14.06
CA GLY A 198 -4.21 3.33 -15.48
C GLY A 198 -3.23 4.30 -16.15
N ALA A 199 -2.92 5.45 -15.55
CA ALA A 199 -2.00 6.43 -16.14
C ALA A 199 -0.54 5.94 -16.16
N ASP A 200 0.13 5.98 -17.32
CA ASP A 200 1.59 5.76 -17.42
C ASP A 200 2.34 7.04 -17.01
N ASN A 201 2.40 7.29 -15.70
CA ASN A 201 3.11 8.42 -15.12
C ASN A 201 4.55 8.07 -14.69
N PHE A 202 5.16 7.06 -15.31
CA PHE A 202 6.57 6.72 -15.07
C PHE A 202 7.50 7.56 -15.95
N THR A 203 8.18 8.54 -15.32
CA THR A 203 9.14 9.42 -15.99
C THR A 203 10.30 8.62 -16.58
N ARG A 204 10.68 8.96 -17.82
CA ARG A 204 11.86 8.37 -18.47
C ARG A 204 13.11 8.82 -17.73
N GLY A 205 13.89 7.86 -17.23
CA GLY A 205 15.08 8.17 -16.43
C GLY A 205 14.82 8.26 -14.92
N ALA A 206 13.58 8.05 -14.46
CA ALA A 206 13.32 7.87 -13.03
C ALA A 206 14.21 6.75 -12.47
N ASP A 207 14.71 6.91 -11.25
CA ASP A 207 15.49 5.85 -10.61
C ASP A 207 14.60 4.69 -10.13
N LEU A 208 15.22 3.67 -9.53
CA LEU A 208 14.51 2.50 -9.06
C LEU A 208 13.55 2.81 -7.91
N ASP A 209 13.92 3.72 -7.02
CA ASP A 209 13.15 4.01 -5.81
C ASP A 209 11.91 4.85 -6.15
N GLN A 210 12.02 5.82 -7.05
CA GLN A 210 10.88 6.54 -7.61
C GLN A 210 9.88 5.61 -8.31
N ARG A 211 10.38 4.66 -9.11
CA ARG A 211 9.52 3.64 -9.74
C ARG A 211 8.82 2.77 -8.70
N ARG A 212 9.53 2.37 -7.64
CA ARG A 212 8.95 1.58 -6.54
C ARG A 212 7.87 2.37 -5.80
N THR A 213 8.12 3.62 -5.42
CA THR A 213 7.11 4.48 -4.79
C THR A 213 5.86 4.59 -5.65
N LYS A 214 6.00 4.87 -6.96
CA LYS A 214 4.86 4.94 -7.89
C LYS A 214 4.10 3.61 -7.99
N ALA A 215 4.82 2.49 -8.03
CA ALA A 215 4.20 1.16 -8.02
C ALA A 215 3.45 0.88 -6.71
N THR A 216 4.02 1.24 -5.56
CA THR A 216 3.37 1.10 -4.25
C THR A 216 2.09 1.93 -4.18
N VAL A 217 2.13 3.21 -4.58
CA VAL A 217 0.92 4.04 -4.61
C VAL A 217 -0.15 3.44 -5.53
N LYS A 218 0.21 2.98 -6.73
CA LYS A 218 -0.74 2.30 -7.63
C LYS A 218 -1.34 1.03 -7.01
N MET A 219 -0.55 0.27 -6.25
CA MET A 219 -1.02 -0.93 -5.55
C MET A 219 -2.05 -0.58 -4.46
N GLU A 220 -1.80 0.46 -3.65
CA GLU A 220 -2.75 0.90 -2.63
C GLU A 220 -4.04 1.46 -3.24
N LEU A 221 -3.94 2.27 -4.30
CA LEU A 221 -5.11 2.75 -5.04
C LEU A 221 -5.90 1.60 -5.67
N TYR A 222 -5.21 0.59 -6.22
CA TYR A 222 -5.86 -0.61 -6.76
C TYR A 222 -6.56 -1.42 -5.68
N ALA A 223 -5.93 -1.62 -4.52
CA ALA A 223 -6.53 -2.33 -3.40
C ALA A 223 -7.81 -1.62 -2.93
N LEU A 224 -7.77 -0.29 -2.80
CA LEU A 224 -8.94 0.53 -2.47
C LEU A 224 -10.05 0.39 -3.52
N LEU A 225 -9.71 0.51 -4.81
CA LEU A 225 -10.69 0.35 -5.90
C LEU A 225 -11.28 -1.07 -5.92
N PHE A 226 -10.45 -2.10 -5.73
CA PHE A 226 -10.88 -3.49 -5.73
C PHE A 226 -11.84 -3.79 -4.58
N ALA A 227 -11.62 -3.24 -3.39
CA ALA A 227 -12.53 -3.40 -2.25
C ALA A 227 -13.90 -2.75 -2.48
N LEU A 228 -13.96 -1.65 -3.26
CA LEU A 228 -15.17 -0.86 -3.47
C LEU A 228 -15.94 -1.24 -4.75
N ASP A 229 -15.22 -1.58 -5.82
CA ASP A 229 -15.76 -1.92 -7.15
C ASP A 229 -14.78 -2.89 -7.87
N PRO A 230 -14.86 -4.21 -7.57
CA PRO A 230 -13.99 -5.22 -8.16
C PRO A 230 -14.06 -5.27 -9.69
N ALA A 231 -15.24 -4.97 -10.26
CA ALA A 231 -15.46 -4.99 -11.70
C ALA A 231 -14.68 -3.85 -12.38
N ARG A 232 -14.73 -2.64 -11.81
CA ARG A 232 -13.96 -1.49 -12.30
C ARG A 232 -12.46 -1.71 -12.12
N ALA A 233 -12.02 -2.26 -10.99
CA ALA A 233 -10.62 -2.65 -10.80
C ALA A 233 -10.13 -3.63 -11.87
N HIS A 234 -10.94 -4.64 -12.21
CA HIS A 234 -10.64 -5.57 -13.30
C HIS A 234 -10.55 -4.87 -14.66
N ALA A 235 -11.49 -3.96 -14.95
CA ALA A 235 -11.51 -3.21 -16.21
C ALA A 235 -10.22 -2.40 -16.41
N VAL A 236 -9.63 -1.85 -15.34
CA VAL A 236 -8.35 -1.14 -15.41
C VAL A 236 -7.20 -2.06 -15.84
N VAL A 237 -7.15 -3.30 -15.33
CA VAL A 237 -6.13 -4.28 -15.73
C VAL A 237 -6.31 -4.69 -17.19
N GLU A 238 -7.56 -4.91 -17.61
CA GLU A 238 -7.89 -5.27 -19.00
C GLU A 238 -7.53 -4.15 -19.98
N ALA A 239 -7.81 -2.89 -19.62
CA ALA A 239 -7.47 -1.72 -20.42
C ALA A 239 -5.96 -1.50 -20.57
N ALA A 240 -5.15 -2.04 -19.66
CA ALA A 240 -3.69 -1.94 -19.71
C ALA A 240 -3.01 -2.95 -20.64
N ARG A 241 -3.75 -3.90 -21.23
CA ARG A 241 -3.19 -4.90 -22.16
C ARG A 241 -2.52 -4.24 -23.36
N GLY A 242 -1.33 -4.72 -23.72
CA GLY A 242 -0.49 -4.16 -24.77
C GLY A 242 0.21 -2.85 -24.41
N THR A 243 0.02 -2.33 -23.19
CA THR A 243 0.72 -1.14 -22.71
C THR A 243 1.96 -1.50 -21.90
N ARG A 244 2.79 -0.51 -21.58
CA ARG A 244 3.94 -0.67 -20.66
C ARG A 244 3.54 -1.03 -19.23
N LEU A 245 2.28 -0.79 -18.86
CA LEU A 245 1.77 -1.07 -17.51
C LEU A 245 1.21 -2.48 -17.35
N GLU A 246 1.04 -3.25 -18.43
CA GLU A 246 0.37 -4.55 -18.40
C GLU A 246 0.94 -5.47 -17.31
N GLY A 247 2.25 -5.73 -17.34
CA GLY A 247 2.89 -6.63 -16.37
C GLY A 247 2.82 -6.11 -14.93
N LEU A 248 2.91 -4.80 -14.73
CA LEU A 248 2.81 -4.19 -13.40
C LEU A 248 1.39 -4.33 -12.83
N LEU A 249 0.36 -4.03 -13.62
CA LEU A 249 -1.03 -4.08 -13.16
C LEU A 249 -1.52 -5.53 -12.98
N GLN A 250 -1.03 -6.47 -13.79
CA GLN A 250 -1.25 -7.90 -13.55
C GLN A 250 -0.65 -8.34 -12.22
N PHE A 251 0.61 -7.97 -11.94
CA PHE A 251 1.27 -8.26 -10.67
C PHE A 251 0.52 -7.66 -9.48
N ILE A 252 0.13 -6.38 -9.55
CA ILE A 252 -0.63 -5.69 -8.50
C ILE A 252 -1.96 -6.41 -8.23
N ALA A 253 -2.69 -6.78 -9.29
CA ALA A 253 -3.97 -7.46 -9.14
C ALA A 253 -3.82 -8.84 -8.47
N GLU A 254 -2.78 -9.59 -8.81
CA GLU A 254 -2.48 -10.88 -8.16
C GLU A 254 -2.11 -10.70 -6.68
N GLU A 255 -1.27 -9.71 -6.38
CA GLU A 255 -0.83 -9.37 -5.03
C GLU A 255 -2.00 -9.00 -4.11
N VAL A 256 -2.90 -8.12 -4.59
CA VAL A 256 -4.08 -7.70 -3.82
C VAL A 256 -5.01 -8.89 -3.54
N ARG A 257 -5.29 -9.73 -4.53
CA ARG A 257 -6.08 -10.96 -4.31
C ARG A 257 -5.39 -11.94 -3.36
N ARG A 258 -4.05 -12.00 -3.37
CA ARG A 258 -3.30 -12.83 -2.43
C ARG A 258 -3.49 -12.34 -1.01
N ARG A 259 -3.40 -11.03 -0.78
CA ARG A 259 -3.64 -10.39 0.54
C ARG A 259 -5.06 -10.67 1.05
N GLU A 260 -6.06 -10.51 0.19
CA GLU A 260 -7.46 -10.80 0.52
C GLU A 260 -7.66 -12.27 0.94
N ARG A 261 -7.08 -13.23 0.20
CA ARG A 261 -7.15 -14.65 0.56
C ARG A 261 -6.52 -14.94 1.92
N VAL A 262 -5.38 -14.30 2.23
CA VAL A 262 -4.71 -14.45 3.52
C VAL A 262 -5.56 -13.87 4.64
N GLN A 263 -6.12 -12.67 4.44
CA GLN A 263 -7.00 -12.03 5.42
C GLN A 263 -8.23 -12.89 5.73
N VAL A 264 -8.93 -13.38 4.71
CA VAL A 264 -10.08 -14.28 4.88
C VAL A 264 -9.68 -15.58 5.59
N ALA A 265 -8.50 -16.13 5.30
CA ALA A 265 -8.00 -17.32 5.97
C ALA A 265 -7.68 -17.08 7.46
N MET A 266 -7.20 -15.88 7.81
CA MET A 266 -6.96 -15.48 9.20
C MET A 266 -8.29 -15.30 9.97
N GLU A 267 -9.27 -14.62 9.38
CA GLU A 267 -10.59 -14.39 9.99
C GLU A 267 -11.36 -15.70 10.21
N ARG A 268 -11.20 -16.70 9.31
CA ARG A 268 -11.82 -18.03 9.41
C ARG A 268 -11.12 -19.00 10.36
N ARG A 269 -10.01 -18.60 11.01
CA ARG A 269 -9.35 -19.38 12.07
C ARG A 269 -9.60 -18.80 13.47
N PRO A 270 -10.85 -18.61 13.94
CA PRO A 270 -11.10 -18.29 15.33
C PRO A 270 -10.83 -19.54 16.17
N GLY A 271 -9.61 -19.68 16.70
CA GLY A 271 -9.29 -20.78 17.62
C GLY A 271 -7.84 -21.26 17.67
N VAL A 272 -7.00 -20.96 16.68
CA VAL A 272 -5.60 -21.47 16.67
C VAL A 272 -4.71 -20.74 17.70
N PHE A 273 -5.12 -19.58 18.21
CA PHE A 273 -4.41 -18.84 19.26
C PHE A 273 -5.05 -18.92 20.65
N ALA A 274 -6.20 -19.58 20.81
CA ALA A 274 -6.90 -19.68 22.09
C ALA A 274 -6.70 -21.03 22.82
N GLY A 275 -6.04 -22.01 22.20
CA GLY A 275 -5.96 -23.40 22.69
C GLY A 275 -4.63 -23.81 23.33
N GLY A 276 -3.87 -22.88 23.93
CA GLY A 276 -2.55 -23.18 24.50
C GLY A 276 -2.48 -23.28 26.04
N ALA A 277 -3.59 -23.13 26.76
CA ALA A 277 -3.58 -23.02 28.23
C ALA A 277 -4.14 -24.24 28.99
N ASP A 278 -4.78 -25.20 28.31
CA ASP A 278 -5.42 -26.35 28.98
C ASP A 278 -4.64 -27.67 28.88
N ASP A 279 -3.57 -27.75 28.07
CA ASP A 279 -2.83 -29.00 27.87
C ASP A 279 -1.77 -29.27 28.97
N GLU A 280 -1.60 -28.37 29.93
CA GLU A 280 -0.69 -28.57 31.09
C GLU A 280 -1.37 -29.23 32.31
N ARG A 281 -2.70 -29.42 32.31
CA ARG A 281 -3.39 -30.03 33.45
C ARG A 281 -3.49 -31.55 33.42
N ASP A 282 -3.31 -32.18 32.25
CA ASP A 282 -3.42 -33.64 32.11
C ASP A 282 -2.11 -34.41 32.33
N VAL A 283 -0.96 -33.74 32.44
CA VAL A 283 0.30 -34.40 32.78
C VAL A 283 0.45 -34.62 34.31
N ALA A 284 -0.30 -33.89 35.14
CA ALA A 284 -0.19 -33.98 36.60
C ALA A 284 -1.00 -35.12 37.25
N VAL A 285 -1.91 -35.79 36.52
CA VAL A 285 -2.81 -36.82 37.09
C VAL A 285 -2.30 -38.25 36.89
N ARG A 286 -1.25 -38.48 36.09
CA ARG A 286 -0.67 -39.82 35.87
C ARG A 286 0.53 -40.18 36.76
N ALA A 287 0.81 -39.38 37.80
CA ALA A 287 1.92 -39.60 38.72
C ALA A 287 1.50 -39.98 40.15
N ARG A 288 0.36 -40.66 40.33
CA ARG A 288 -0.06 -41.24 41.61
C ARG A 288 -0.55 -42.67 41.46
#